data_AF-A0A5C6DSR1-F1
#
_entry.id   AF-A0A5C6DSR1-F1
#
_cell.length_a   1.000
_cell.length_b   1.000
_cell.length_c   1.000
_cell.angle_alpha   90.00
_cell.angle_beta   90.00
_cell.angle_gamma   90.00
#
_symmetry.space_group_name_H-M   'P 1'
#
loop_
_entity.id
_entity.type
_entity.pdbx_description
1 polymer ?
#
loop_
_entity_poly.entity_id
_entity_poly.type
_entity_poly.pdbx_seq_one_letter_code
_entity_poly.pdbx_strand_id
1 'polypeptide(L)'
;MKTTNLFLFLLFAVSCGYTFAQDRAKVDWDAAYKRLLEADEVVRKKIDSGQATKEDVINWLKNQKGDAAKQLGKKESAANAGNAKDLTAFKNRLAELVKSGKLSKADAAKLAATMESKGAVKGEAKKEDLVDWDAEYEKLMANPTARGWIEKQGISKAEVIEFLKGKAVSKGSKGKTKGGKGVKPGGRMGRFQFYSLVIGRLHSKDIELGELEIDVDYVISEYPEVNSDLIGKRVKLVGVSGQFIDALLKIKRGETIKVRTGNFNPETRVLGFGYKFHVLERTAPFKPGDFGVPPKEFRGFSGELIGKIVEAVGYEVLLEVKESNPADGSQAKDAASIVGKRIRIAGFFNQHSDAFSDLSEGDEIRVSVTHRDTKSDSIDVTDKLETVE
;
A
#
# COMPACT_ATOMS: atom_id res chain seq x y z
N MET A 1 55.84 -11.92 44.59
CA MET A 1 56.00 -12.82 43.42
C MET A 1 54.96 -13.93 43.50
N LYS A 2 54.18 -14.11 42.41
CA LYS A 2 53.53 -15.35 41.90
C LYS A 2 52.52 -16.09 42.82
N THR A 3 51.19 -15.95 42.60
CA THR A 3 50.27 -16.84 41.82
C THR A 3 50.17 -18.26 42.40
N THR A 4 49.01 -18.92 42.64
CA THR A 4 47.79 -19.10 41.81
C THR A 4 46.75 -19.96 42.56
N ASN A 5 45.43 -19.83 42.24
CA ASN A 5 44.37 -20.88 42.14
C ASN A 5 43.93 -21.68 43.41
N LEU A 6 42.68 -22.14 43.66
CA LEU A 6 41.39 -22.25 42.97
C LEU A 6 40.33 -22.84 43.96
N PHE A 7 39.03 -22.74 43.66
CA PHE A 7 37.90 -23.61 44.13
C PHE A 7 37.44 -23.47 45.60
N LEU A 8 36.19 -23.69 46.04
CA LEU A 8 34.92 -24.18 45.51
C LEU A 8 33.87 -23.88 46.61
N PHE A 9 32.69 -23.35 46.30
CA PHE A 9 31.53 -23.49 47.20
C PHE A 9 30.25 -23.49 46.37
N LEU A 10 29.55 -24.62 46.34
CA LEU A 10 28.11 -24.61 46.15
C LEU A 10 27.51 -25.88 46.75
N LEU A 11 26.67 -25.70 47.77
CA LEU A 11 25.82 -26.71 48.37
C LEU A 11 24.36 -26.39 48.06
N PHE A 12 23.59 -27.43 47.79
CA PHE A 12 22.19 -27.51 47.36
C PHE A 12 21.16 -27.16 48.46
N ALA A 13 19.98 -26.67 48.04
CA ALA A 13 18.61 -27.16 48.37
C ALA A 13 17.56 -26.02 48.22
N VAL A 14 16.77 -25.95 47.14
CA VAL A 14 15.43 -26.54 46.89
C VAL A 14 14.27 -25.91 47.68
N SER A 15 13.38 -25.19 46.98
CA SER A 15 11.92 -25.45 47.03
C SER A 15 11.15 -24.73 45.88
N CYS A 16 10.07 -25.39 45.48
CA CYS A 16 9.19 -25.23 44.32
C CYS A 16 8.78 -23.83 43.84
N GLY A 17 8.67 -23.73 42.51
CA GLY A 17 7.77 -22.81 41.80
C GLY A 17 7.67 -23.21 40.32
N TYR A 18 6.57 -23.85 39.93
CA TYR A 18 6.27 -24.16 38.53
C TYR A 18 6.15 -22.87 37.71
N THR A 19 7.08 -22.65 36.78
CA THR A 19 6.88 -21.74 35.64
C THR A 19 6.88 -22.57 34.36
N PHE A 20 5.70 -22.78 33.78
CA PHE A 20 5.54 -23.10 32.37
C PHE A 20 5.97 -21.87 31.56
N ALA A 21 7.26 -21.79 31.22
CA ALA A 21 7.73 -20.95 30.13
C ALA A 21 7.82 -21.81 28.87
N GLN A 22 7.07 -21.44 27.84
CA GLN A 22 7.18 -22.00 26.49
C GLN A 22 8.60 -21.72 25.94
N ASP A 23 9.48 -22.71 26.01
CA ASP A 23 10.70 -22.74 25.20
C ASP A 23 10.31 -22.93 23.73
N ARG A 24 10.37 -21.85 22.94
CA ARG A 24 10.48 -21.98 21.48
C ARG A 24 11.92 -22.31 21.16
N ALA A 25 12.16 -23.55 20.71
CA ALA A 25 13.46 -23.98 20.19
C ALA A 25 13.99 -22.96 19.17
N LYS A 26 15.08 -22.28 19.54
CA LYS A 26 15.78 -21.29 18.71
C LYS A 26 16.39 -22.05 17.53
N VAL A 27 15.90 -21.79 16.31
CA VAL A 27 16.39 -22.47 15.10
C VAL A 27 17.86 -22.12 14.91
N ASP A 28 18.72 -23.13 14.90
CA ASP A 28 20.13 -23.00 14.55
C ASP A 28 20.26 -22.91 13.02
N TRP A 29 20.50 -21.69 12.54
CA TRP A 29 20.56 -21.38 11.12
C TRP A 29 21.87 -21.81 10.46
N ASP A 30 22.94 -21.96 11.23
CA ASP A 30 24.21 -22.48 10.72
C ASP A 30 24.11 -23.98 10.44
N ALA A 31 23.40 -24.73 11.30
CA ALA A 31 23.09 -26.13 11.06
C ALA A 31 22.15 -26.32 9.85
N ALA A 32 21.17 -25.42 9.67
CA ALA A 32 20.27 -25.45 8.51
C ALA A 32 20.99 -25.14 7.18
N TYR A 33 21.93 -24.19 7.21
CA TYR A 33 22.77 -23.86 6.07
C TYR A 33 23.67 -25.04 5.65
N LYS A 34 24.32 -25.72 6.60
CA LYS A 34 25.15 -26.90 6.31
C LYS A 34 24.36 -28.03 5.66
N ARG A 35 23.16 -28.34 6.19
CA ARG A 35 22.25 -29.34 5.58
C ARG A 35 21.83 -28.96 4.16
N LEU A 36 21.61 -27.67 3.88
CA LEU A 36 21.27 -27.21 2.53
C LEU A 36 22.44 -27.39 1.58
N LEU A 37 23.66 -27.06 1.99
CA LEU A 37 24.84 -27.29 1.16
C LEU A 37 25.08 -28.77 0.87
N GLU A 38 24.78 -29.66 1.82
CA GLU A 38 24.85 -31.12 1.63
C GLU A 38 23.78 -31.64 0.67
N ALA A 39 22.59 -31.04 0.68
CA ALA A 39 21.45 -31.47 -0.12
C ALA A 39 21.38 -30.84 -1.54
N ASP A 40 21.96 -29.65 -1.73
CA ASP A 40 21.81 -28.87 -2.98
C ASP A 40 23.18 -28.43 -3.54
N GLU A 41 23.63 -29.16 -4.57
CA GLU A 41 24.88 -28.91 -5.27
C GLU A 41 24.88 -27.58 -6.05
N VAL A 42 23.70 -27.07 -6.46
CA VAL A 42 23.56 -25.82 -7.23
C VAL A 42 23.79 -24.61 -6.32
N VAL A 43 23.29 -24.67 -5.10
CA VAL A 43 23.53 -23.62 -4.09
C VAL A 43 25.02 -23.58 -3.73
N ARG A 44 25.67 -24.74 -3.60
CA ARG A 44 27.11 -24.82 -3.34
C ARG A 44 27.94 -24.15 -4.45
N LYS A 45 27.67 -24.47 -5.71
CA LYS A 45 28.37 -23.86 -6.87
C LYS A 45 28.22 -22.34 -6.95
N LYS A 46 27.08 -21.79 -6.54
CA LYS A 46 26.84 -20.33 -6.52
C LYS A 46 27.64 -19.62 -5.42
N ILE A 47 27.92 -20.31 -4.31
CA ILE A 47 28.77 -19.76 -3.25
C ILE A 47 30.25 -19.88 -3.64
N ASP A 48 30.64 -21.03 -4.20
CA ASP A 48 32.04 -21.28 -4.62
C ASP A 48 32.47 -20.35 -5.79
N SER A 49 31.51 -19.90 -6.61
CA SER A 49 31.73 -18.89 -7.67
C SER A 49 31.64 -17.44 -7.18
N GLY A 50 31.39 -17.21 -5.89
CA GLY A 50 31.28 -15.88 -5.29
C GLY A 50 29.98 -15.12 -5.65
N GLN A 51 29.02 -15.76 -6.30
CA GLN A 51 27.74 -15.14 -6.68
C GLN A 51 26.77 -14.97 -5.50
N ALA A 52 26.98 -15.70 -4.41
CA ALA A 52 26.19 -15.58 -3.19
C ALA A 52 27.05 -15.81 -1.94
N THR A 53 26.80 -15.05 -0.88
CA THR A 53 27.47 -15.26 0.41
C THR A 53 26.68 -16.20 1.32
N LYS A 54 27.34 -16.75 2.35
CA LYS A 54 26.68 -17.57 3.38
C LYS A 54 25.52 -16.83 4.03
N GLU A 55 25.70 -15.53 4.30
CA GLU A 55 24.69 -14.65 4.90
C GLU A 55 23.47 -14.47 3.98
N ASP A 56 23.68 -14.37 2.66
CA ASP A 56 22.58 -14.28 1.68
C ASP A 56 21.72 -15.54 1.67
N VAL A 57 22.37 -16.71 1.71
CA VAL A 57 21.68 -18.01 1.72
C VAL A 57 20.95 -18.23 3.04
N ILE A 58 21.53 -17.82 4.17
CA ILE A 58 20.85 -17.89 5.47
C ILE A 58 19.65 -16.94 5.52
N ASN A 59 19.77 -15.74 4.97
CA ASN A 59 18.65 -14.79 4.88
C ASN A 59 17.54 -15.31 3.95
N TRP A 60 17.91 -15.97 2.86
CA TRP A 60 16.98 -16.66 1.98
C TRP A 60 16.25 -17.82 2.69
N LEU A 61 16.96 -18.66 3.45
CA LEU A 61 16.36 -19.73 4.26
C LEU A 61 15.38 -19.19 5.32
N LYS A 62 15.70 -18.07 5.94
CA LYS A 62 14.82 -17.38 6.89
C LYS A 62 13.55 -16.86 6.20
N ASN A 63 13.67 -16.38 4.96
CA ASN A 63 12.54 -15.89 4.18
C ASN A 63 11.67 -17.03 3.62
N GLN A 64 12.26 -18.16 3.24
CA GLN A 64 11.49 -19.33 2.76
C GLN A 64 10.57 -19.94 3.83
N LYS A 65 10.99 -19.98 5.10
CA LYS A 65 10.08 -20.39 6.20
C LYS A 65 8.92 -19.42 6.43
N GLY A 66 9.00 -18.19 5.91
CA GLY A 66 7.89 -17.23 5.86
C GLY A 66 6.92 -17.45 4.69
N ASP A 67 7.39 -18.06 3.60
CA ASP A 67 6.61 -18.26 2.36
C ASP A 67 5.97 -19.65 2.21
N ALA A 68 6.37 -20.64 3.02
CA ALA A 68 5.66 -21.91 3.13
C ALA A 68 4.19 -21.76 3.63
N ALA A 69 3.86 -20.62 4.26
CA ALA A 69 2.48 -20.28 4.66
C ALA A 69 1.66 -19.56 3.57
N LYS A 70 2.24 -19.26 2.40
CA LYS A 70 1.57 -18.53 1.31
C LYS A 70 1.36 -19.32 0.01
N GLN A 71 1.91 -20.52 -0.11
CA GLN A 71 1.74 -21.36 -1.31
C GLN A 71 0.71 -22.50 -1.16
N LEU A 72 -0.26 -22.38 -0.24
CA LEU A 72 -1.45 -23.27 -0.19
C LEU A 72 -2.75 -22.56 -0.58
N GLY A 73 -2.69 -21.34 -1.13
CA GLY A 73 -3.86 -20.51 -1.42
C GLY A 73 -4.11 -20.15 -2.90
N LYS A 74 -3.35 -20.70 -3.86
CA LYS A 74 -3.56 -20.41 -5.29
C LYS A 74 -3.26 -21.64 -6.17
N LYS A 75 -4.23 -22.55 -6.19
CA LYS A 75 -4.57 -23.61 -7.18
C LYS A 75 -5.57 -24.50 -6.42
N GLU A 76 -6.87 -24.58 -6.67
CA GLU A 76 -7.74 -24.28 -7.79
C GLU A 76 -9.04 -23.68 -7.23
N SER A 77 -9.59 -22.66 -7.88
CA SER A 77 -11.00 -22.30 -7.74
C SER A 77 -11.72 -22.78 -8.99
N ALA A 78 -12.21 -24.02 -8.95
CA ALA A 78 -13.24 -24.50 -9.86
C ALA A 78 -14.19 -25.41 -9.07
N ALA A 79 -15.49 -25.17 -9.28
CA ALA A 79 -16.65 -25.94 -8.85
C ALA A 79 -17.13 -25.79 -7.38
N ASN A 80 -18.22 -25.03 -7.23
CA ASN A 80 -19.22 -25.26 -6.18
C ASN A 80 -20.02 -26.54 -6.52
N ALA A 81 -20.02 -27.54 -5.64
CA ALA A 81 -21.13 -28.48 -5.38
C ALA A 81 -20.78 -29.57 -4.33
N GLY A 82 -21.53 -29.68 -3.22
CA GLY A 82 -21.73 -30.97 -2.52
C GLY A 82 -21.06 -31.18 -1.14
N ASN A 83 -21.62 -30.59 -0.09
CA ASN A 83 -21.09 -30.54 1.29
C ASN A 83 -21.14 -31.86 2.13
N ALA A 84 -21.00 -33.03 1.52
CA ALA A 84 -20.95 -34.30 2.28
C ALA A 84 -20.01 -35.37 1.68
N LYS A 85 -19.82 -35.40 0.35
CA LYS A 85 -18.87 -36.32 -0.30
C LYS A 85 -17.41 -35.94 -0.01
N ASP A 86 -17.14 -34.65 0.19
CA ASP A 86 -15.78 -34.14 0.42
C ASP A 86 -15.21 -34.50 1.79
N LEU A 87 -16.03 -34.60 2.83
CA LEU A 87 -15.56 -34.97 4.18
C LEU A 87 -15.15 -36.44 4.25
N THR A 88 -15.89 -37.32 3.58
CA THR A 88 -15.57 -38.76 3.53
C THR A 88 -14.32 -39.00 2.69
N ALA A 89 -14.19 -38.32 1.55
CA ALA A 89 -12.97 -38.36 0.74
C ALA A 89 -11.74 -37.84 1.51
N PHE A 90 -11.91 -36.78 2.30
CA PHE A 90 -10.86 -36.21 3.13
C PHE A 90 -10.42 -37.17 4.25
N LYS A 91 -11.36 -37.79 4.97
CA LYS A 91 -11.05 -38.79 6.02
C LYS A 91 -10.34 -40.02 5.47
N ASN A 92 -10.74 -40.50 4.29
CA ASN A 92 -10.07 -41.63 3.62
C ASN A 92 -8.63 -41.29 3.24
N ARG A 93 -8.39 -40.06 2.76
CA ARG A 93 -7.05 -39.59 2.40
C ARG A 93 -6.14 -39.40 3.63
N LEU A 94 -6.68 -38.95 4.76
CA LEU A 94 -5.96 -38.91 6.03
C LEU A 94 -5.57 -40.32 6.50
N ALA A 95 -6.45 -41.32 6.33
CA ALA A 95 -6.16 -42.70 6.70
C ALA A 95 -5.04 -43.32 5.85
N GLU A 96 -4.96 -43.02 4.55
CA GLU A 96 -3.84 -43.43 3.70
C GLU A 96 -2.52 -42.76 4.09
N LEU A 97 -2.55 -41.48 4.46
CA LEU A 97 -1.36 -40.77 4.92
C LEU A 97 -0.84 -41.31 6.26
N VAL A 98 -1.74 -41.76 7.12
CA VAL A 98 -1.38 -42.49 8.35
C VAL A 98 -0.80 -43.87 8.04
N LYS A 99 -1.43 -44.64 7.14
CA LYS A 99 -0.92 -45.97 6.74
C LYS A 99 0.45 -45.89 6.06
N SER A 100 0.73 -44.83 5.31
CA SER A 100 2.02 -44.60 4.67
C SER A 100 3.08 -43.98 5.60
N GLY A 101 2.76 -43.77 6.89
CA GLY A 101 3.67 -43.22 7.89
C GLY A 101 4.00 -41.74 7.71
N LYS A 102 3.36 -41.06 6.75
CA LYS A 102 3.55 -39.64 6.44
C LYS A 102 2.81 -38.71 7.39
N LEU A 103 1.88 -39.25 8.19
CA LEU A 103 1.12 -38.49 9.18
C LEU A 103 0.86 -39.35 10.42
N SER A 104 0.97 -38.77 11.61
CA SER A 104 0.64 -39.50 12.84
C SER A 104 -0.88 -39.64 13.00
N LYS A 105 -1.33 -40.72 13.67
CA LYS A 105 -2.76 -40.91 13.99
C LYS A 105 -3.34 -39.73 14.77
N ALA A 106 -2.55 -39.12 15.65
CA ALA A 106 -2.97 -37.99 16.48
C ALA A 106 -3.17 -36.71 15.66
N ASP A 107 -2.31 -36.46 14.68
CA ASP A 107 -2.41 -35.27 13.82
C ASP A 107 -3.53 -35.41 12.79
N ALA A 108 -3.76 -36.62 12.27
CA ALA A 108 -4.91 -36.92 11.44
C ALA A 108 -6.25 -36.68 12.18
N ALA A 109 -6.34 -37.08 13.45
CA ALA A 109 -7.52 -36.85 14.28
C ALA A 109 -7.79 -35.36 14.53
N LYS A 110 -6.74 -34.57 14.81
CA LYS A 110 -6.85 -33.11 14.99
C LYS A 110 -7.31 -32.40 13.71
N LEU A 111 -6.81 -32.82 12.56
CA LEU A 111 -7.19 -32.25 11.26
C LEU A 111 -8.64 -32.56 10.90
N ALA A 112 -9.10 -33.78 11.16
CA ALA A 112 -10.51 -34.15 10.98
C ALA A 112 -11.43 -33.31 11.88
N ALA A 113 -11.08 -33.14 13.16
CA ALA A 113 -11.85 -32.34 14.12
C ALA A 113 -11.92 -30.85 13.74
N THR A 114 -10.88 -30.32 13.07
CA THR A 114 -10.83 -28.92 12.63
C THR A 114 -11.79 -28.64 11.45
N MET A 115 -12.12 -29.64 10.63
CA MET A 115 -13.13 -29.49 9.59
C MET A 115 -14.55 -29.69 10.12
N GLU A 116 -14.75 -30.53 11.13
CA GLU A 116 -16.05 -30.73 11.78
C GLU A 116 -16.48 -29.52 12.63
N SER A 117 -15.53 -28.76 13.20
CA SER A 117 -15.82 -27.61 14.08
C SER A 117 -16.18 -26.31 13.36
N LYS A 118 -16.11 -26.23 12.02
CA LYS A 118 -16.56 -25.04 11.25
C LYS A 118 -18.09 -24.89 11.17
N GLY A 119 -18.83 -25.81 11.78
CA GLY A 119 -20.30 -25.81 11.77
C GLY A 119 -20.96 -25.61 13.13
N ALA A 120 -20.39 -24.89 14.11
CA ALA A 120 -21.12 -24.64 15.36
C ALA A 120 -20.59 -23.46 16.23
N VAL A 121 -21.45 -22.44 16.38
CA VAL A 121 -21.67 -21.57 17.56
C VAL A 121 -20.76 -20.35 17.82
N LYS A 122 -21.46 -19.24 18.13
CA LYS A 122 -21.09 -17.88 18.53
C LYS A 122 -20.54 -17.78 19.96
N GLY A 123 -19.60 -16.85 20.14
CA GLY A 123 -19.50 -15.94 21.31
C GLY A 123 -18.42 -16.24 22.34
N GLU A 124 -17.36 -15.40 22.41
CA GLU A 124 -16.44 -15.32 23.57
C GLU A 124 -15.92 -13.88 23.79
N ALA A 125 -15.65 -13.57 25.07
CA ALA A 125 -15.41 -12.26 25.68
C ALA A 125 -14.18 -11.48 25.14
N LYS A 126 -14.25 -10.14 25.22
CA LYS A 126 -13.21 -9.22 24.71
C LYS A 126 -11.97 -9.20 25.60
N LYS A 127 -10.80 -9.16 24.95
CA LYS A 127 -9.44 -9.17 25.50
C LYS A 127 -9.02 -7.87 26.23
N GLU A 128 -9.98 -7.01 26.57
CA GLU A 128 -9.76 -5.67 27.13
C GLU A 128 -9.61 -5.67 28.65
N ASP A 129 -10.13 -6.69 29.34
CA ASP A 129 -10.19 -6.74 30.81
C ASP A 129 -8.90 -7.24 31.49
N LEU A 130 -7.81 -7.49 30.74
CA LEU A 130 -6.55 -8.06 31.27
C LEU A 130 -5.32 -7.18 31.01
N VAL A 131 -5.49 -5.93 30.56
CA VAL A 131 -4.35 -5.01 30.31
C VAL A 131 -4.21 -4.00 31.44
N ASP A 132 -3.04 -4.00 32.08
CA ASP A 132 -2.66 -2.96 33.05
C ASP A 132 -2.28 -1.68 32.31
N TRP A 133 -3.23 -0.75 32.23
CA TRP A 133 -3.10 0.50 31.49
C TRP A 133 -2.20 1.53 32.17
N ASP A 134 -2.05 1.43 33.49
CA ASP A 134 -1.12 2.28 34.22
C ASP A 134 0.33 1.91 33.86
N ALA A 135 0.63 0.62 33.75
CA ALA A 135 1.95 0.16 33.31
C ALA A 135 2.27 0.59 31.86
N GLU A 136 1.28 0.60 30.97
CA GLU A 136 1.47 1.08 29.58
C GLU A 136 1.62 2.60 29.49
N TYR A 137 0.94 3.35 30.36
CA TYR A 137 1.16 4.79 30.51
C TYR A 137 2.60 5.09 30.97
N GLU A 138 3.11 4.40 31.99
CA GLU A 138 4.48 4.61 32.47
C GLU A 138 5.53 4.27 31.40
N LYS A 139 5.32 3.21 30.61
CA LYS A 139 6.17 2.91 29.45
C LYS A 139 6.17 4.03 28.40
N LEU A 140 5.03 4.69 28.19
CA LEU A 140 4.92 5.81 27.27
C LEU A 140 5.64 7.06 27.82
N MET A 141 5.51 7.34 29.11
CA MET A 141 6.16 8.46 29.78
C MET A 141 7.68 8.27 29.94
N ALA A 142 8.18 7.04 29.87
CA ALA A 142 9.60 6.74 29.78
C ALA A 142 10.24 7.19 28.44
N ASN A 143 9.44 7.53 27.42
CA ASN A 143 9.93 8.10 26.17
C ASN A 143 9.99 9.64 26.26
N PRO A 144 11.19 10.27 26.18
CA PRO A 144 11.35 11.72 26.36
C PRO A 144 10.55 12.57 25.36
N THR A 145 10.41 12.09 24.12
CA THR A 145 9.67 12.79 23.07
C THR A 145 8.16 12.74 23.31
N ALA A 146 7.64 11.57 23.71
CA ALA A 146 6.22 11.42 24.03
C ALA A 146 5.85 12.22 25.28
N ARG A 147 6.69 12.13 26.31
CA ARG A 147 6.55 12.90 27.55
C ARG A 147 6.56 14.41 27.30
N GLY A 148 7.54 14.92 26.55
CA GLY A 148 7.64 16.34 26.24
C GLY A 148 6.45 16.86 25.43
N TRP A 149 5.86 16.02 24.56
CA TRP A 149 4.64 16.37 23.84
C TRP A 149 3.40 16.37 24.75
N ILE A 150 3.22 15.34 25.58
CA ILE A 150 2.10 15.22 26.53
C ILE A 150 2.10 16.37 27.53
N GLU A 151 3.27 16.68 28.12
CA GLU A 151 3.44 17.78 29.07
C GLU A 151 3.20 19.15 28.40
N LYS A 152 3.69 19.35 27.17
CA LYS A 152 3.46 20.58 26.40
C LYS A 152 2.00 20.79 26.01
N GLN A 153 1.26 19.71 25.80
CA GLN A 153 -0.17 19.77 25.45
C GLN A 153 -1.08 19.78 26.70
N GLY A 154 -0.52 19.63 27.91
CA GLY A 154 -1.29 19.61 29.15
C GLY A 154 -2.26 18.44 29.27
N ILE A 155 -2.01 17.34 28.54
CA ILE A 155 -2.93 16.20 28.47
C ILE A 155 -2.81 15.38 29.75
N SER A 156 -3.95 15.05 30.35
CA SER A 156 -3.99 14.30 31.61
C SER A 156 -3.69 12.80 31.41
N LYS A 157 -3.20 12.14 32.46
CA LYS A 157 -2.94 10.69 32.46
C LYS A 157 -4.17 9.87 32.02
N ALA A 158 -5.37 10.28 32.42
CA ALA A 158 -6.61 9.60 32.05
C ALA A 158 -6.89 9.67 30.53
N GLU A 159 -6.67 10.83 29.91
CA GLU A 159 -6.84 11.03 28.47
C GLU A 159 -5.80 10.25 27.66
N VAL A 160 -4.56 10.17 28.16
CA VAL A 160 -3.52 9.33 27.56
C VAL A 160 -3.91 7.85 27.62
N ILE A 161 -4.47 7.39 28.74
CA ILE A 161 -4.93 6.00 28.90
C ILE A 161 -6.13 5.71 27.99
N GLU A 162 -7.11 6.61 27.88
CA GLU A 162 -8.22 6.53 26.91
C GLU A 162 -7.70 6.40 25.48
N PHE A 163 -6.71 7.21 25.11
CA PHE A 163 -6.07 7.12 23.80
C PHE A 163 -5.37 5.77 23.56
N LEU A 164 -4.66 5.24 24.58
CA LEU A 164 -4.02 3.93 24.52
C LEU A 164 -5.04 2.79 24.35
N LYS A 165 -6.18 2.89 25.05
CA LYS A 165 -7.31 1.97 24.89
C LYS A 165 -7.88 2.03 23.48
N GLY A 166 -8.14 3.23 22.94
CA GLY A 166 -8.64 3.41 21.57
C GLY A 166 -7.73 2.80 20.50
N LYS A 167 -6.40 2.90 20.68
CA LYS A 167 -5.40 2.28 19.80
C LYS A 167 -5.34 0.75 19.94
N ALA A 168 -5.72 0.21 21.09
CA ALA A 168 -5.81 -1.24 21.30
C ALA A 168 -7.07 -1.84 20.65
N VAL A 169 -8.21 -1.12 20.69
CA VAL A 169 -9.44 -1.50 19.97
C VAL A 169 -9.18 -1.55 18.46
N SER A 170 -8.44 -0.58 17.91
CA SER A 170 -8.07 -0.56 16.49
C SER A 170 -7.09 -1.67 16.08
N LYS A 171 -6.46 -2.37 17.03
CA LYS A 171 -5.57 -3.53 16.78
C LYS A 171 -6.32 -4.86 16.68
N GLY A 172 -7.59 -4.92 17.10
CA GLY A 172 -8.45 -6.12 17.01
C GLY A 172 -9.06 -6.35 15.63
N SER A 173 -9.20 -5.30 14.82
CA SER A 173 -9.63 -5.36 13.42
C SER A 173 -8.43 -5.61 12.50
N LYS A 174 -8.04 -6.89 12.35
CA LYS A 174 -6.85 -7.27 11.56
C LYS A 174 -7.22 -7.65 10.13
N GLY A 175 -7.59 -6.64 9.34
CA GLY A 175 -7.29 -6.62 7.90
C GLY A 175 -5.84 -6.20 7.70
N LYS A 176 -5.05 -6.97 6.94
CA LYS A 176 -3.60 -6.81 6.74
C LYS A 176 -3.15 -5.36 6.50
N THR A 177 -2.36 -4.80 7.41
CA THR A 177 -1.38 -3.74 7.07
C THR A 177 0.00 -4.15 7.57
N LYS A 178 0.94 -4.23 6.63
CA LYS A 178 2.37 -4.44 6.87
C LYS A 178 2.92 -3.28 7.70
N GLY A 179 3.81 -3.61 8.63
CA GLY A 179 4.35 -2.73 9.65
C GLY A 179 5.00 -1.44 9.15
N GLY A 180 4.82 -0.39 9.97
CA GLY A 180 5.56 0.85 9.87
C GLY A 180 7.04 0.64 10.18
N LYS A 181 7.88 0.99 9.21
CA LYS A 181 9.24 1.47 9.46
C LYS A 181 9.16 2.95 9.86
N GLY A 182 10.02 3.35 10.78
CA GLY A 182 10.06 4.70 11.37
C GLY A 182 9.96 5.82 10.33
N VAL A 183 9.19 6.85 10.70
CA VAL A 183 9.05 8.10 9.95
C VAL A 183 10.41 8.80 9.96
N LYS A 184 11.05 8.89 8.80
CA LYS A 184 12.16 9.82 8.58
C LYS A 184 11.61 11.25 8.55
N PRO A 185 12.37 12.26 9.01
CA PRO A 185 12.07 13.66 8.68
C PRO A 185 11.91 13.78 7.16
N GLY A 186 10.80 14.36 6.67
CA GLY A 186 10.43 14.40 5.24
C GLY A 186 9.62 13.21 4.72
N GLY A 187 9.25 12.24 5.58
CA GLY A 187 8.43 11.08 5.23
C GLY A 187 6.94 11.39 5.06
N ARG A 188 6.30 10.77 4.07
CA ARG A 188 4.86 10.89 3.76
C ARG A 188 3.98 10.68 4.99
N MET A 189 3.33 11.74 5.46
CA MET A 189 2.12 11.62 6.29
C MET A 189 0.91 11.66 5.37
N GLY A 190 0.17 10.55 5.24
CA GLY A 190 -1.01 10.48 4.41
C GLY A 190 -2.12 9.72 5.09
N ARG A 191 -3.29 10.36 5.23
CA ARG A 191 -4.49 9.74 5.84
C ARG A 191 -5.37 9.03 4.79
N PHE A 192 -5.14 9.25 3.49
CA PHE A 192 -5.61 8.39 2.38
C PHE A 192 -4.85 8.68 1.07
N GLN A 193 -5.04 7.83 0.05
CA GLN A 193 -4.44 7.98 -1.28
C GLN A 193 -5.24 9.01 -2.09
N PHE A 194 -4.56 10.02 -2.64
CA PHE A 194 -5.23 11.15 -3.28
C PHE A 194 -4.96 11.24 -4.79
N TYR A 195 -3.80 10.74 -5.28
CA TYR A 195 -3.44 10.58 -6.70
C TYR A 195 -3.93 11.64 -7.71
N SER A 196 -4.02 12.89 -7.27
CA SER A 196 -4.65 13.98 -8.03
C SER A 196 -3.62 14.87 -8.70
N LEU A 197 -4.04 15.54 -9.77
CA LEU A 197 -3.26 16.59 -10.43
C LEU A 197 -3.57 17.93 -9.75
N VAL A 198 -2.55 18.52 -9.12
CA VAL A 198 -2.65 19.84 -8.49
C VAL A 198 -1.90 20.84 -9.37
N ILE A 199 -2.58 21.94 -9.68
CA ILE A 199 -2.06 23.02 -10.51
C ILE A 199 -2.10 24.29 -9.68
N GLY A 200 -0.99 25.01 -9.64
CA GLY A 200 -0.92 26.24 -8.87
C GLY A 200 0.41 26.95 -9.00
N ARG A 201 0.54 28.09 -8.34
CA ARG A 201 1.77 28.89 -8.34
C ARG A 201 2.70 28.44 -7.24
N LEU A 202 3.97 28.24 -7.58
CA LEU A 202 5.00 27.91 -6.60
C LEU A 202 5.21 29.09 -5.66
N HIS A 203 4.87 28.91 -4.37
CA HIS A 203 5.01 29.96 -3.37
C HIS A 203 6.41 29.97 -2.74
N SER A 204 6.87 28.81 -2.29
CA SER A 204 8.17 28.61 -1.64
C SER A 204 8.66 27.19 -1.89
N LYS A 205 9.96 26.94 -1.78
CA LYS A 205 10.55 25.60 -1.93
C LYS A 205 11.76 25.45 -1.01
N ASP A 206 11.89 24.26 -0.45
CA ASP A 206 13.06 23.75 0.24
C ASP A 206 13.57 22.53 -0.54
N ILE A 207 14.69 22.73 -1.22
CA ILE A 207 15.31 21.71 -2.08
C ILE A 207 15.91 20.59 -1.23
N GLU A 208 16.48 20.92 -0.07
CA GLU A 208 17.19 19.96 0.78
C GLU A 208 16.21 18.98 1.42
N LEU A 209 15.05 19.48 1.84
CA LEU A 209 13.99 18.68 2.44
C LEU A 209 13.03 18.08 1.39
N GLY A 210 13.10 18.54 0.14
CA GLY A 210 12.17 18.10 -0.90
C GLY A 210 10.73 18.54 -0.61
N GLU A 211 10.59 19.76 -0.10
CA GLU A 211 9.33 20.36 0.31
C GLU A 211 9.05 21.62 -0.50
N LEU A 212 7.78 21.92 -0.75
CA LEU A 212 7.37 23.15 -1.39
C LEU A 212 5.99 23.57 -0.94
N GLU A 213 5.67 24.85 -1.10
CA GLU A 213 4.33 25.39 -0.90
C GLU A 213 3.76 25.85 -2.23
N ILE A 214 2.49 25.50 -2.48
CA ILE A 214 1.76 25.84 -3.70
C ILE A 214 0.57 26.70 -3.30
N ASP A 215 0.41 27.85 -3.95
CA ASP A 215 -0.86 28.57 -3.98
C ASP A 215 -1.74 27.89 -5.05
N VAL A 216 -2.72 27.08 -4.63
CA VAL A 216 -3.46 26.17 -5.52
C VAL A 216 -4.49 26.93 -6.35
N ASP A 217 -4.36 26.84 -7.67
CA ASP A 217 -5.30 27.44 -8.60
C ASP A 217 -6.41 26.43 -8.98
N TYR A 218 -6.06 25.16 -9.15
CA TYR A 218 -7.02 24.11 -9.50
C TYR A 218 -6.56 22.70 -9.10
N VAL A 219 -7.52 21.78 -8.94
CA VAL A 219 -7.25 20.36 -8.66
C VAL A 219 -8.13 19.48 -9.56
N ILE A 220 -7.50 18.58 -10.31
CA ILE A 220 -8.16 17.55 -11.12
C ILE A 220 -8.09 16.25 -10.32
N SER A 221 -9.26 15.76 -9.90
CA SER A 221 -9.37 14.56 -9.07
C SER A 221 -10.73 13.86 -9.19
N GLU A 222 -10.79 12.66 -8.62
CA GLU A 222 -12.02 11.91 -8.33
C GLU A 222 -12.74 12.36 -7.04
N TYR A 223 -12.14 13.26 -6.24
CA TYR A 223 -12.62 13.69 -4.91
C TYR A 223 -13.07 15.17 -4.91
N PRO A 224 -14.28 15.49 -5.40
CA PRO A 224 -14.74 16.87 -5.53
C PRO A 224 -14.78 17.63 -4.19
N GLU A 225 -15.08 16.95 -3.08
CA GLU A 225 -15.09 17.54 -1.75
C GLU A 225 -13.68 18.00 -1.33
N VAL A 226 -12.64 17.23 -1.64
CA VAL A 226 -11.26 17.58 -1.32
C VAL A 226 -10.77 18.72 -2.20
N ASN A 227 -11.22 18.78 -3.46
CA ASN A 227 -10.86 19.88 -4.37
C ASN A 227 -11.30 21.23 -3.79
N SER A 228 -12.54 21.32 -3.30
CA SER A 228 -13.05 22.54 -2.67
C SER A 228 -12.23 22.97 -1.44
N ASP A 229 -11.58 22.01 -0.79
CA ASP A 229 -10.75 22.25 0.37
C ASP A 229 -9.32 22.69 0.04
N LEU A 230 -8.85 22.48 -1.19
CA LEU A 230 -7.51 22.84 -1.63
C LEU A 230 -7.49 24.10 -2.50
N ILE A 231 -8.47 24.24 -3.40
CA ILE A 231 -8.53 25.33 -4.38
C ILE A 231 -8.56 26.68 -3.67
N GLY A 232 -7.71 27.61 -4.12
CA GLY A 232 -7.57 28.95 -3.56
C GLY A 232 -6.76 29.01 -2.26
N LYS A 233 -6.28 27.87 -1.73
CA LYS A 233 -5.50 27.82 -0.50
C LYS A 233 -4.02 27.58 -0.78
N ARG A 234 -3.17 27.99 0.16
CA ARG A 234 -1.77 27.56 0.20
C ARG A 234 -1.66 26.20 0.84
N VAL A 235 -0.95 25.29 0.19
CA VAL A 235 -0.78 23.91 0.65
C VAL A 235 0.69 23.51 0.61
N LYS A 236 1.11 22.72 1.58
CA LYS A 236 2.46 22.16 1.62
C LYS A 236 2.49 20.82 0.90
N LEU A 237 3.44 20.66 -0.01
CA LEU A 237 3.78 19.40 -0.67
C LEU A 237 5.12 18.89 -0.13
N VAL A 238 5.18 17.61 0.25
CA VAL A 238 6.38 16.99 0.81
C VAL A 238 6.77 15.72 0.05
N GLY A 239 8.04 15.31 0.19
CA GLY A 239 8.55 14.06 -0.35
C GLY A 239 8.95 14.12 -1.82
N VAL A 240 9.24 15.31 -2.34
CA VAL A 240 9.94 15.47 -3.62
C VAL A 240 11.35 14.93 -3.44
N SER A 241 11.82 14.07 -4.34
CA SER A 241 13.11 13.39 -4.19
C SER A 241 13.64 12.89 -5.54
N GLY A 242 14.91 12.50 -5.57
CA GLY A 242 15.56 11.97 -6.78
C GLY A 242 15.59 13.01 -7.91
N GLN A 243 15.33 12.56 -9.13
CA GLN A 243 15.34 13.42 -10.33
C GLN A 243 14.39 14.63 -10.27
N PHE A 244 13.36 14.59 -9.41
CA PHE A 244 12.41 15.69 -9.27
C PHE A 244 12.96 16.87 -8.48
N ILE A 245 14.05 16.68 -7.73
CA ILE A 245 14.78 17.77 -7.10
C ILE A 245 15.38 18.69 -8.16
N ASP A 246 15.89 18.14 -9.26
CA ASP A 246 16.45 18.93 -10.36
C ASP A 246 15.37 19.74 -11.10
N ALA A 247 14.19 19.14 -11.28
CA ALA A 247 13.03 19.87 -11.80
C ALA A 247 12.64 21.01 -10.86
N LEU A 248 12.54 20.73 -9.56
CA LEU A 248 12.21 21.72 -8.55
C LEU A 248 13.25 22.84 -8.46
N LEU A 249 14.54 22.52 -8.63
CA LEU A 249 15.64 23.51 -8.68
C LEU A 249 15.44 24.52 -9.81
N LYS A 250 15.03 24.06 -11.00
CA LYS A 250 14.83 24.89 -12.19
C LYS A 250 13.59 25.79 -12.12
N ILE A 251 12.54 25.36 -11.41
CA ILE A 251 11.29 26.12 -11.27
C ILE A 251 11.50 27.31 -10.33
N LYS A 252 11.12 28.51 -10.76
CA LYS A 252 11.23 29.75 -9.97
C LYS A 252 9.95 30.00 -9.18
N ARG A 253 10.12 30.69 -8.04
CA ARG A 253 9.00 31.21 -7.26
C ARG A 253 8.08 32.05 -8.13
N GLY A 254 6.77 31.86 -7.98
CA GLY A 254 5.72 32.54 -8.74
C GLY A 254 5.34 31.85 -10.05
N GLU A 255 6.15 30.93 -10.57
CA GLU A 255 5.79 30.15 -11.77
C GLU A 255 4.66 29.16 -11.46
N THR A 256 3.81 28.92 -12.47
CA THR A 256 2.76 27.90 -12.39
C THR A 256 3.38 26.51 -12.60
N ILE A 257 3.01 25.58 -11.73
CA ILE A 257 3.45 24.19 -11.76
C ILE A 257 2.27 23.23 -11.84
N LYS A 258 2.51 22.11 -12.51
CA LYS A 258 1.64 20.93 -12.53
C LYS A 258 2.33 19.84 -11.72
N VAL A 259 1.63 19.28 -10.72
CA VAL A 259 2.19 18.23 -9.88
C VAL A 259 1.21 17.08 -9.67
N ARG A 260 1.70 15.85 -9.78
CA ARG A 260 0.94 14.68 -9.33
C ARG A 260 1.17 14.43 -7.84
N THR A 261 0.08 14.34 -7.10
CA THR A 261 0.08 14.01 -5.68
C THR A 261 -0.04 12.51 -5.45
N GLY A 262 0.35 12.02 -4.28
CA GLY A 262 0.24 10.63 -3.86
C GLY A 262 -0.80 10.45 -2.77
N ASN A 263 -0.66 11.21 -1.70
CA ASN A 263 -1.49 11.13 -0.50
C ASN A 263 -1.86 12.51 -0.01
N PHE A 264 -2.97 12.60 0.71
CA PHE A 264 -3.40 13.83 1.37
C PHE A 264 -3.63 13.58 2.86
N ASN A 265 -3.24 14.54 3.69
CA ASN A 265 -3.63 14.60 5.08
C ASN A 265 -4.56 15.82 5.28
N PRO A 266 -5.88 15.60 5.50
CA PRO A 266 -6.83 16.70 5.65
C PRO A 266 -6.63 17.50 6.94
N GLU A 267 -6.13 16.88 8.02
CA GLU A 267 -5.91 17.55 9.30
C GLU A 267 -4.81 18.61 9.21
N THR A 268 -3.71 18.26 8.53
CA THR A 268 -2.54 19.13 8.40
C THR A 268 -2.49 19.85 7.05
N ARG A 269 -3.41 19.54 6.13
CA ARG A 269 -3.44 20.00 4.73
C ARG A 269 -2.11 19.81 4.00
N VAL A 270 -1.49 18.66 4.23
CA VAL A 270 -0.21 18.30 3.59
C VAL A 270 -0.47 17.31 2.47
N LEU A 271 0.04 17.63 1.29
CA LEU A 271 0.10 16.73 0.14
C LEU A 271 1.43 15.98 0.14
N GLY A 272 1.40 14.70 -0.17
CA GLY A 272 2.60 13.95 -0.50
C GLY A 272 2.81 13.90 -2.00
N PHE A 273 4.06 13.99 -2.45
CA PHE A 273 4.42 13.90 -3.87
C PHE A 273 4.23 12.48 -4.43
N GLY A 274 3.63 12.39 -5.62
CA GLY A 274 3.31 11.14 -6.32
C GLY A 274 4.44 10.63 -7.23
N TYR A 275 5.59 10.25 -6.67
CA TYR A 275 6.78 9.88 -7.47
C TYR A 275 6.55 8.82 -8.57
N LYS A 276 5.55 7.95 -8.41
CA LYS A 276 5.25 6.88 -9.37
C LYS A 276 4.70 7.38 -10.71
N PHE A 277 4.21 8.61 -10.74
CA PHE A 277 3.51 9.16 -11.90
C PHE A 277 4.36 10.20 -12.65
N HIS A 278 5.53 10.52 -12.10
CA HIS A 278 6.54 11.34 -12.75
C HIS A 278 6.14 12.75 -13.21
N VAL A 279 5.13 13.38 -12.57
CA VAL A 279 4.70 14.75 -12.91
C VAL A 279 5.12 15.75 -11.83
N LEU A 280 6.15 16.54 -12.12
CA LEU A 280 6.49 17.80 -11.45
C LEU A 280 7.17 18.70 -12.47
N GLU A 281 6.41 19.64 -13.03
CA GLU A 281 6.90 20.47 -14.13
C GLU A 281 6.27 21.86 -14.12
N ARG A 282 6.94 22.79 -14.79
CA ARG A 282 6.37 24.12 -15.07
C ARG A 282 5.31 24.00 -16.15
N THR A 283 4.23 24.77 -16.02
CA THR A 283 3.12 24.76 -16.96
C THR A 283 2.58 26.18 -17.19
N ALA A 284 1.71 26.35 -18.18
CA ALA A 284 0.99 27.60 -18.39
C ALA A 284 -0.04 27.81 -17.26
N PRO A 285 -0.48 29.05 -16.99
CA PRO A 285 -1.58 29.30 -16.06
C PRO A 285 -2.81 28.44 -16.39
N PHE A 286 -3.51 28.00 -15.34
CA PHE A 286 -4.62 27.07 -15.50
C PHE A 286 -5.74 27.64 -16.39
N LYS A 287 -6.12 26.86 -17.39
CA LYS A 287 -7.34 27.05 -18.19
C LYS A 287 -8.02 25.69 -18.33
N PRO A 288 -9.29 25.53 -17.95
CA PRO A 288 -9.93 24.20 -17.88
C PRO A 288 -9.75 23.35 -19.15
N GLY A 289 -9.93 23.94 -20.33
CA GLY A 289 -9.80 23.24 -21.61
C GLY A 289 -8.37 22.77 -21.94
N ASP A 290 -7.34 23.44 -21.42
CA ASP A 290 -5.94 23.07 -21.70
C ASP A 290 -5.52 21.82 -20.92
N PHE A 291 -6.18 21.56 -19.78
CA PHE A 291 -5.82 20.48 -18.86
C PHE A 291 -6.78 19.28 -18.90
N GLY A 292 -7.78 19.32 -19.79
CA GLY A 292 -8.68 18.20 -20.02
C GLY A 292 -9.88 18.14 -19.06
N VAL A 293 -10.31 19.27 -18.50
CA VAL A 293 -11.51 19.33 -17.66
C VAL A 293 -12.76 19.14 -18.52
N PRO A 294 -13.66 18.20 -18.18
CA PRO A 294 -14.82 17.91 -19.02
C PRO A 294 -15.83 19.08 -19.01
N PRO A 295 -16.36 19.48 -20.19
CA PRO A 295 -17.47 20.42 -20.32
C PRO A 295 -18.67 20.01 -19.48
N LYS A 296 -19.46 20.99 -19.03
CA LYS A 296 -20.61 20.74 -18.14
C LYS A 296 -21.67 19.85 -18.82
N GLU A 297 -21.88 20.04 -20.10
CA GLU A 297 -22.87 19.34 -20.91
C GLU A 297 -22.42 17.92 -21.26
N PHE A 298 -21.10 17.69 -21.31
CA PHE A 298 -20.48 16.39 -21.52
C PHE A 298 -20.52 15.48 -20.28
N ARG A 299 -20.80 16.03 -19.09
CA ARG A 299 -20.70 15.25 -17.85
C ARG A 299 -21.72 14.11 -17.78
N GLY A 300 -21.29 12.95 -17.29
CA GLY A 300 -22.09 11.73 -17.31
C GLY A 300 -21.95 10.90 -18.59
N PHE A 301 -20.99 11.25 -19.46
CA PHE A 301 -20.73 10.52 -20.69
C PHE A 301 -20.28 9.09 -20.43
N SER A 302 -20.80 8.15 -21.22
CA SER A 302 -20.22 6.83 -21.43
C SER A 302 -20.23 6.54 -22.93
N GLY A 303 -19.14 5.99 -23.46
CA GLY A 303 -19.03 5.72 -24.88
C GLY A 303 -17.58 5.69 -25.37
N GLU A 304 -17.42 5.75 -26.68
CA GLU A 304 -16.12 5.79 -27.34
C GLU A 304 -15.73 7.22 -27.69
N LEU A 305 -14.46 7.56 -27.48
CA LEU A 305 -13.84 8.78 -27.98
C LEU A 305 -12.74 8.39 -28.98
N ILE A 306 -12.66 9.15 -30.07
CA ILE A 306 -11.55 9.06 -31.02
C ILE A 306 -10.84 10.39 -31.00
N GLY A 307 -9.51 10.39 -30.92
CA GLY A 307 -8.77 11.63 -30.84
C GLY A 307 -7.27 11.44 -30.85
N LYS A 308 -6.56 12.56 -30.86
CA LYS A 308 -5.10 12.62 -30.87
C LYS A 308 -4.54 12.79 -29.48
N ILE A 309 -3.54 12.01 -29.11
CA ILE A 309 -2.84 12.14 -27.83
C ILE A 309 -2.01 13.42 -27.83
N VAL A 310 -2.26 14.28 -26.84
CA VAL A 310 -1.49 15.49 -26.55
C VAL A 310 -0.46 15.24 -25.45
N GLU A 311 -0.76 14.35 -24.51
CA GLU A 311 0.13 13.99 -23.40
C GLU A 311 -0.20 12.56 -22.96
N ALA A 312 0.81 11.71 -22.77
CA ALA A 312 0.67 10.38 -22.17
C ALA A 312 1.67 10.24 -21.01
N VAL A 313 1.20 10.41 -19.77
CA VAL A 313 2.06 10.35 -18.58
C VAL A 313 1.29 9.88 -17.36
N GLY A 314 1.96 9.15 -16.47
CA GLY A 314 1.38 8.80 -15.16
C GLY A 314 0.08 7.99 -15.25
N TYR A 315 0.00 7.10 -16.25
CA TYR A 315 -1.19 6.29 -16.56
C TYR A 315 -2.43 7.11 -16.91
N GLU A 316 -2.20 8.28 -17.50
CA GLU A 316 -3.23 9.15 -18.05
C GLU A 316 -2.89 9.60 -19.46
N VAL A 317 -3.94 9.82 -20.23
CA VAL A 317 -3.88 10.42 -21.56
C VAL A 317 -4.65 11.73 -21.54
N LEU A 318 -4.02 12.81 -21.99
CA LEU A 318 -4.71 14.01 -22.44
C LEU A 318 -5.01 13.85 -23.92
N LEU A 319 -6.29 13.67 -24.25
CA LEU A 319 -6.77 13.39 -25.59
C LEU A 319 -7.42 14.65 -26.17
N GLU A 320 -7.01 15.09 -27.36
CA GLU A 320 -7.75 16.05 -28.16
C GLU A 320 -8.80 15.32 -28.98
N VAL A 321 -10.08 15.53 -28.64
CA VAL A 321 -11.19 14.71 -29.15
C VAL A 321 -11.59 15.14 -30.55
N LYS A 322 -11.55 14.20 -31.49
CA LYS A 322 -11.99 14.35 -32.88
C LYS A 322 -13.43 13.85 -33.06
N GLU A 323 -13.77 12.72 -32.44
CA GLU A 323 -15.11 12.14 -32.50
C GLU A 323 -15.58 11.71 -31.11
N SER A 324 -16.89 11.85 -30.87
CA SER A 324 -17.54 11.41 -29.63
C SER A 324 -18.76 10.55 -29.97
N ASN A 325 -18.68 9.29 -29.59
CA ASN A 325 -19.67 8.26 -29.91
C ASN A 325 -20.30 7.77 -28.59
N PRO A 326 -21.42 8.38 -28.14
CA PRO A 326 -22.06 7.96 -26.90
C PRO A 326 -22.61 6.53 -27.01
N ALA A 327 -22.41 5.74 -25.97
CA ALA A 327 -23.07 4.44 -25.83
C ALA A 327 -24.53 4.60 -25.40
N ASP A 328 -25.33 3.55 -25.63
CA ASP A 328 -26.69 3.45 -25.12
C ASP A 328 -26.69 3.63 -23.59
N GLY A 329 -27.46 4.60 -23.09
CA GLY A 329 -27.54 4.91 -21.67
C GLY A 329 -26.54 5.97 -21.16
N SER A 330 -25.73 6.58 -22.04
CA SER A 330 -24.96 7.77 -21.70
C SER A 330 -25.86 8.87 -21.11
N GLN A 331 -25.42 9.48 -20.00
CA GLN A 331 -26.18 10.52 -19.28
C GLN A 331 -25.73 11.94 -19.64
N ALA A 332 -24.77 12.08 -20.57
CA ALA A 332 -24.35 13.38 -21.07
C ALA A 332 -25.51 14.10 -21.76
N LYS A 333 -25.68 15.39 -21.43
CA LYS A 333 -26.69 16.24 -22.07
C LYS A 333 -26.33 16.55 -23.52
N ASP A 334 -25.03 16.72 -23.78
CA ASP A 334 -24.47 16.92 -25.10
C ASP A 334 -23.10 16.23 -25.19
N ALA A 335 -23.10 15.04 -25.81
CA ALA A 335 -21.89 14.28 -26.07
C ALA A 335 -20.95 15.00 -27.06
N ALA A 336 -21.48 15.76 -28.01
CA ALA A 336 -20.68 16.45 -29.03
C ALA A 336 -19.95 17.68 -28.46
N SER A 337 -20.34 18.17 -27.28
CA SER A 337 -19.73 19.35 -26.63
C SER A 337 -18.23 19.22 -26.33
N ILE A 338 -17.67 18.00 -26.37
CA ILE A 338 -16.23 17.74 -26.21
C ILE A 338 -15.45 17.77 -27.53
N VAL A 339 -16.12 17.67 -28.69
CA VAL A 339 -15.43 17.60 -29.99
C VAL A 339 -14.61 18.89 -30.21
N GLY A 340 -13.35 18.72 -30.61
CA GLY A 340 -12.37 19.80 -30.76
C GLY A 340 -11.77 20.31 -29.44
N LYS A 341 -12.10 19.70 -28.30
CA LYS A 341 -11.54 20.03 -26.98
C LYS A 341 -10.68 18.89 -26.46
N ARG A 342 -9.92 19.19 -25.40
CA ARG A 342 -9.11 18.20 -24.72
C ARG A 342 -9.84 17.60 -23.53
N ILE A 343 -9.55 16.34 -23.27
CA ILE A 343 -10.08 15.61 -22.12
C ILE A 343 -9.00 14.74 -21.50
N ARG A 344 -8.93 14.71 -20.17
CA ARG A 344 -7.97 13.89 -19.45
C ARG A 344 -8.63 12.59 -19.04
N ILE A 345 -8.06 11.47 -19.49
CA ILE A 345 -8.56 10.12 -19.28
C ILE A 345 -7.56 9.40 -18.38
N ALA A 346 -8.04 8.85 -17.28
CA ALA A 346 -7.28 8.06 -16.33
C ALA A 346 -7.65 6.58 -16.42
N GLY A 347 -6.99 5.76 -15.58
CA GLY A 347 -7.32 4.35 -15.45
C GLY A 347 -6.46 3.40 -16.29
N PHE A 348 -5.41 3.89 -16.95
CA PHE A 348 -4.54 3.07 -17.80
C PHE A 348 -3.55 2.19 -17.02
N PHE A 349 -4.01 1.55 -15.95
CA PHE A 349 -3.23 0.63 -15.13
C PHE A 349 -3.76 -0.81 -15.25
N ASN A 350 -3.08 -1.77 -14.61
CA ASN A 350 -3.45 -3.18 -14.62
C ASN A 350 -3.62 -3.72 -16.06
N GLN A 351 -4.82 -4.11 -16.47
CA GLN A 351 -5.09 -4.68 -17.79
C GLN A 351 -4.79 -3.72 -18.95
N HIS A 352 -4.71 -2.41 -18.68
CA HIS A 352 -4.43 -1.38 -19.68
C HIS A 352 -2.98 -0.90 -19.68
N SER A 353 -2.12 -1.41 -18.79
CA SER A 353 -0.75 -0.89 -18.65
C SER A 353 0.12 -1.12 -19.87
N ASP A 354 -0.03 -2.29 -20.50
CA ASP A 354 0.81 -2.69 -21.63
C ASP A 354 0.42 -1.89 -22.87
N ALA A 355 -0.88 -1.78 -23.13
CA ALA A 355 -1.39 -0.93 -24.21
C ALA A 355 -1.02 0.55 -24.01
N PHE A 356 -1.01 1.04 -22.76
CA PHE A 356 -0.56 2.40 -22.46
C PHE A 356 0.93 2.62 -22.71
N SER A 357 1.78 1.61 -22.49
CA SER A 357 3.23 1.76 -22.70
C SER A 357 3.63 1.97 -24.15
N ASP A 358 2.76 1.59 -25.09
CA ASP A 358 2.95 1.78 -26.51
C ASP A 358 2.39 3.14 -27.01
N LEU A 359 1.66 3.87 -26.17
CA LEU A 359 1.08 5.16 -26.53
C LEU A 359 2.11 6.30 -26.44
N SER A 360 2.13 7.13 -27.46
CA SER A 360 2.98 8.31 -27.57
C SER A 360 2.18 9.57 -27.88
N GLU A 361 2.76 10.73 -27.56
CA GLU A 361 2.24 12.01 -28.05
C GLU A 361 2.18 12.00 -29.57
N GLY A 362 1.03 12.38 -30.13
CA GLY A 362 0.80 12.41 -31.56
C GLY A 362 -0.06 11.27 -32.10
N ASP A 363 -0.15 10.14 -31.39
CA ASP A 363 -0.93 8.99 -31.83
C ASP A 363 -2.43 9.33 -31.88
N GLU A 364 -3.15 8.77 -32.85
CA GLU A 364 -4.61 8.78 -32.85
C GLU A 364 -5.10 7.49 -32.18
N ILE A 365 -5.99 7.60 -31.19
CA ILE A 365 -6.54 6.44 -30.48
C ILE A 365 -8.05 6.47 -30.49
N ARG A 366 -8.63 5.27 -30.44
CA ARG A 366 -10.02 5.01 -30.06
C ARG A 366 -10.02 4.42 -28.66
N VAL A 367 -10.76 5.05 -27.75
CA VAL A 367 -10.80 4.66 -26.35
C VAL A 367 -12.22 4.68 -25.81
N SER A 368 -12.63 3.60 -25.14
CA SER A 368 -13.89 3.57 -24.40
C SER A 368 -13.70 4.17 -23.01
N VAL A 369 -14.59 5.10 -22.66
CA VAL A 369 -14.50 5.84 -21.39
C VAL A 369 -15.84 5.92 -20.69
N THR A 370 -15.77 6.18 -19.38
CA THR A 370 -16.94 6.49 -18.56
C THR A 370 -16.64 7.64 -17.60
N HIS A 371 -17.60 8.55 -17.48
CA HIS A 371 -17.61 9.61 -16.51
C HIS A 371 -18.72 9.34 -15.48
N ARG A 372 -18.36 8.65 -14.39
CA ARG A 372 -19.32 8.14 -13.41
C ARG A 372 -19.81 9.22 -12.45
N ASP A 373 -18.89 10.02 -11.91
CA ASP A 373 -19.24 11.12 -11.01
C ASP A 373 -19.19 12.46 -11.73
N THR A 374 -20.37 12.96 -12.10
CA THR A 374 -20.56 14.26 -12.74
C THR A 374 -20.04 15.46 -11.93
N LYS A 375 -19.75 15.30 -10.64
CA LYS A 375 -19.16 16.35 -9.81
C LYS A 375 -17.64 16.37 -9.85
N SER A 376 -17.01 15.27 -10.26
CA SER A 376 -15.56 15.12 -10.38
C SER A 376 -15.08 15.52 -11.77
N ASP A 377 -13.76 15.67 -11.95
CA ASP A 377 -13.16 15.82 -13.29
C ASP A 377 -12.63 14.48 -13.83
N SER A 378 -12.85 13.39 -13.10
CA SER A 378 -12.29 12.08 -13.41
C SER A 378 -13.07 11.39 -14.52
N ILE A 379 -12.35 10.97 -15.55
CA ILE A 379 -12.88 10.14 -16.63
C ILE A 379 -11.99 8.92 -16.73
N ASP A 380 -12.59 7.75 -16.65
CA ASP A 380 -11.85 6.50 -16.60
C ASP A 380 -12.00 5.73 -17.91
N VAL A 381 -10.90 5.16 -18.39
CA VAL A 381 -10.93 4.13 -19.42
C VAL A 381 -11.69 2.91 -18.92
N THR A 382 -12.49 2.29 -19.79
CA THR A 382 -13.25 1.08 -19.46
C THR A 382 -12.59 -0.16 -20.06
N ASP A 383 -12.86 -0.44 -21.33
CA ASP A 383 -12.61 -1.76 -21.93
C ASP A 383 -11.74 -1.69 -23.19
N LYS A 384 -11.98 -0.71 -24.06
CA LYS A 384 -11.34 -0.63 -25.38
C LYS A 384 -10.27 0.45 -25.41
N LEU A 385 -9.10 0.09 -25.92
CA LEU A 385 -8.03 1.00 -26.31
C LEU A 385 -7.39 0.44 -27.60
N GLU A 386 -7.49 1.22 -28.68
CA GLU A 386 -6.94 0.87 -29.99
C GLU A 386 -6.24 2.10 -30.57
N THR A 387 -5.06 1.91 -31.16
CA THR A 387 -4.45 2.94 -32.02
C THR A 387 -5.16 2.94 -33.37
N VAL A 388 -5.48 4.12 -33.88
CA VAL A 388 -6.08 4.33 -35.19
C VAL A 388 -4.96 4.70 -36.15
N GLU A 389 -4.78 3.90 -37.21
CA GLU A 389 -3.80 4.16 -38.28
C GLU A 389 -4.20 5.32 -39.20
#